data_AF-A0A4R6Z0B9-F1
#
_entry.id   AF-A0A4R6Z0B9-F1
#
_cell.length_a   1.000
_cell.length_b   1.000
_cell.length_c   1.000
_cell.angle_alpha   90.00
_cell.angle_beta   90.00
_cell.angle_gamma   90.00
#
_symmetry.space_group_name_H-M   'P 1'
#
loop_
_entity.id
_entity.type
_entity.pdbx_description
1 polymer ?
#
loop_
_entity_poly.entity_id
_entity_poly.type
_entity_poly.pdbx_seq_one_letter_code
_entity_poly.pdbx_strand_id
1 'polypeptide(L)'
;MTLKAGSVADFANSLAADMEQAMRDEWLAAKNTPLPDAGEKDRRLLLVAIARGLFTFLKNHEDALALRITLREDNNLGTDETFRVTQLELNL
;
A
#
# COMPACT_ATOMS: atom_id res chain seq x y z
N MET A 1 -0.10 -13.46 1.85
CA MET A 1 0.96 -12.42 1.84
C MET A 1 0.54 -11.35 2.82
N THR A 2 1.40 -10.92 3.74
CA THR A 2 1.00 -9.95 4.77
C THR A 2 1.25 -8.52 4.29
N LEU A 3 0.25 -7.65 4.44
CA LEU A 3 0.38 -6.23 4.16
C LEU A 3 1.36 -5.61 5.17
N LYS A 4 2.37 -4.88 4.68
CA LYS A 4 3.32 -4.14 5.52
C LYS A 4 3.45 -2.69 5.06
N ALA A 5 3.51 -1.79 6.04
CA ALA A 5 3.72 -0.36 5.78
C ALA A 5 5.15 -0.07 5.27
N GLY A 6 6.13 -0.82 5.77
CA GLY A 6 7.56 -0.62 5.49
C GLY A 6 8.25 0.29 6.50
N SER A 7 9.57 0.32 6.43
CA SER A 7 10.42 1.23 7.20
C SER A 7 11.59 1.74 6.35
N VAL A 8 12.35 2.71 6.84
CA VAL A 8 13.57 3.17 6.13
C VAL A 8 14.59 2.03 5.98
N ALA A 9 14.66 1.11 6.95
CA ALA A 9 15.56 -0.05 6.92
C ALA A 9 15.00 -1.24 6.14
N ASP A 10 13.67 -1.36 6.04
CA ASP A 10 12.96 -2.41 5.31
C ASP A 10 11.87 -1.79 4.41
N PHE A 11 12.34 -1.20 3.31
CA PHE A 11 11.49 -0.45 2.39
C PHE A 11 10.86 -1.34 1.31
N ALA A 12 11.59 -2.36 0.84
CA ALA A 12 11.14 -3.20 -0.27
C ALA A 12 9.88 -4.00 0.05
N ASN A 13 9.07 -4.31 -0.97
CA ASN A 13 7.83 -5.08 -0.86
C ASN A 13 6.85 -4.51 0.19
N SER A 14 6.78 -3.19 0.32
CA SER A 14 5.93 -2.49 1.28
C SER A 14 5.04 -1.46 0.60
N LEU A 15 3.98 -1.02 1.29
CA LEU A 15 3.14 0.06 0.81
C LEU A 15 3.96 1.33 0.51
N ALA A 16 4.98 1.66 1.32
CA ALA A 16 5.83 2.81 1.07
C ALA A 16 6.63 2.68 -0.25
N ALA A 17 7.03 1.46 -0.64
CA ALA A 17 7.66 1.20 -1.93
C ALA A 17 6.69 1.32 -3.10
N ASP A 18 5.47 0.81 -2.95
CA ASP A 18 4.43 0.95 -3.96
C ASP A 18 4.03 2.43 -4.16
N MET A 19 3.98 3.21 -3.07
CA MET A 19 3.78 4.65 -3.13
C MET A 19 4.93 5.37 -3.84
N GLU A 20 6.19 4.95 -3.65
CA GLU A 20 7.32 5.54 -4.38
C GLU A 20 7.23 5.21 -5.88
N GLN A 21 6.80 4.01 -6.23
CA GLN A 21 6.58 3.64 -7.62
C GLN A 21 5.47 4.47 -8.25
N ALA A 22 4.32 4.60 -7.59
CA ALA A 22 3.23 5.47 -8.06
C ALA A 22 3.71 6.92 -8.23
N MET A 23 4.53 7.44 -7.32
CA MET A 23 5.11 8.78 -7.45
C MET A 23 6.04 8.90 -8.66
N ARG A 24 6.83 7.87 -8.99
CA ARG A 24 7.67 7.85 -10.20
C ARG A 24 6.81 7.93 -11.46
N ASP A 25 5.74 7.15 -11.51
CA ASP A 25 4.84 7.06 -12.66
C ASP A 25 4.12 8.40 -12.88
N GLU A 26 3.54 8.98 -11.83
CA GLU A 26 2.88 10.29 -11.86
C GLU A 26 3.84 11.43 -12.19
N TRP A 27 5.06 11.39 -11.65
CA TRP A 27 6.07 12.40 -11.96
C TRP A 27 6.47 12.37 -13.44
N LEU A 28 6.69 11.18 -13.99
CA LEU A 28 7.00 11.01 -15.40
C LEU A 28 5.85 11.49 -16.27
N ALA A 29 4.61 11.14 -15.95
CA ALA A 29 3.44 11.58 -16.69
C ALA A 29 3.29 13.12 -16.67
N ALA A 30 3.50 13.74 -15.51
CA ALA A 30 3.29 15.18 -15.33
C ALA A 30 4.44 16.05 -15.88
N LYS A 31 5.69 15.57 -15.80
CA LYS A 31 6.89 16.37 -16.08
C LYS A 31 7.71 15.83 -17.25
N ASN A 32 7.31 14.70 -17.84
CA ASN A 32 7.99 14.04 -18.95
C ASN A 32 9.50 13.83 -18.72
N THR A 33 9.88 13.66 -17.46
CA THR A 33 11.26 13.49 -16.99
C THR A 33 11.24 12.48 -15.84
N PRO A 34 12.32 11.71 -15.63
CA PRO A 34 12.38 10.79 -14.51
C PRO A 34 12.39 11.56 -13.17
N LEU A 35 11.84 10.92 -12.13
CA LEU A 35 11.94 11.44 -10.77
C LEU A 35 13.41 11.55 -10.37
N PRO A 36 13.90 12.71 -9.91
CA PRO A 36 15.30 12.87 -9.54
C PRO A 36 15.65 12.10 -8.26
N ASP A 37 16.90 11.66 -8.20
CA ASP A 37 17.48 10.98 -7.02
C ASP A 37 17.70 11.97 -5.84
N ALA A 38 17.80 13.27 -6.15
CA ALA A 38 17.90 14.30 -5.14
C ALA A 38 16.69 14.24 -4.19
N GLY A 39 16.95 14.15 -2.89
CA GLY A 39 15.92 14.03 -1.85
C GLY A 39 15.30 12.64 -1.73
N GLU A 40 15.86 11.59 -2.34
CA GLU A 40 15.34 10.22 -2.25
C GLU A 40 15.15 9.74 -0.79
N LYS A 41 16.13 10.01 0.09
CA LYS A 41 16.06 9.59 1.50
C LYS A 41 14.91 10.27 2.23
N ASP A 42 14.75 11.57 2.07
CA ASP A 42 13.68 12.34 2.72
C ASP A 42 12.31 11.98 2.16
N ARG A 43 12.22 11.76 0.84
CA ARG A 43 11.01 11.26 0.19
C ARG A 43 10.62 9.90 0.74
N ARG A 44 11.56 8.94 0.84
CA ARG A 44 11.28 7.62 1.43
C ARG A 44 10.86 7.72 2.89
N LEU A 45 11.50 8.58 3.67
CA LEU A 45 11.12 8.84 5.06
C LEU A 45 9.66 9.34 5.15
N LEU A 46 9.28 10.29 4.29
CA LEU A 46 7.92 10.81 4.20
C LEU A 46 6.91 9.71 3.84
N LEU A 47 7.21 8.92 2.80
CA LEU A 47 6.32 7.84 2.34
C LEU A 47 6.16 6.76 3.41
N VAL A 48 7.23 6.39 4.11
CA VAL A 48 7.17 5.49 5.26
C VAL A 48 6.28 6.07 6.36
N ALA A 49 6.43 7.36 6.69
CA ALA A 49 5.60 8.00 7.71
C ALA A 49 4.11 7.97 7.34
N ILE A 50 3.79 8.25 6.07
CA ILE A 50 2.41 8.19 5.55
C ILE A 50 1.88 6.75 5.61
N ALA A 51 2.63 5.77 5.12
CA ALA A 51 2.21 4.37 5.12
C ALA A 51 1.94 3.85 6.55
N ARG A 52 2.82 4.17 7.51
CA ARG A 52 2.64 3.77 8.92
C ARG A 52 1.47 4.50 9.58
N GLY A 53 1.29 5.79 9.26
CA GLY A 53 0.14 6.57 9.72
C GLY A 53 -1.18 6.01 9.20
N LEU A 54 -1.23 5.64 7.92
CA LEU A 54 -2.40 4.99 7.32
C LEU A 54 -2.71 3.67 8.00
N PHE A 55 -1.73 2.79 8.18
CA PHE A 55 -1.95 1.49 8.85
C PHE A 55 -2.44 1.66 10.28
N THR A 56 -1.86 2.61 11.02
CA THR A 56 -2.29 2.93 12.38
C THR A 56 -3.73 3.44 12.40
N PHE A 57 -4.09 4.32 11.46
CA PHE A 57 -5.45 4.82 11.33
C PHE A 57 -6.43 3.70 11.01
N LEU A 58 -6.14 2.87 10.00
CA LEU A 58 -6.98 1.72 9.62
C LEU A 58 -7.19 0.75 10.78
N LYS A 59 -6.13 0.46 11.55
CA LYS A 59 -6.22 -0.39 12.74
C LYS A 59 -7.13 0.21 13.81
N ASN A 60 -7.05 1.52 14.03
CA ASN A 60 -7.88 2.22 15.02
C ASN A 60 -9.34 2.37 14.61
N HIS A 61 -9.65 2.15 13.34
CA HIS A 61 -10.97 2.27 12.73
C HIS A 61 -11.38 0.96 12.03
N GLU A 62 -10.91 -0.19 12.54
CA GLU A 62 -11.15 -1.51 11.94
C GLU A 62 -12.65 -1.84 11.85
N ASP A 63 -13.45 -1.33 12.81
CA ASP A 63 -14.90 -1.45 12.86
C ASP A 63 -15.61 -0.73 11.69
N ALA A 64 -14.99 0.32 11.14
CA ALA A 64 -15.50 1.07 9.99
C ALA A 64 -15.04 0.48 8.64
N LEU A 65 -14.07 -0.42 8.63
CA LEU A 65 -13.66 -1.11 7.40
C LEU A 65 -14.73 -2.13 7.02
N ALA A 66 -15.36 -1.95 5.87
CA ALA A 66 -16.28 -2.92 5.31
C ALA A 66 -15.51 -4.19 4.92
N LEU A 67 -15.48 -5.15 5.85
CA LEU A 67 -14.75 -6.41 5.82
C LEU A 67 -15.33 -7.45 4.82
N ARG A 68 -15.70 -7.03 3.59
CA ARG A 68 -16.12 -7.95 2.52
C ARG A 68 -15.04 -7.99 1.45
N ILE A 69 -14.35 -9.11 1.33
CA ILE A 69 -13.43 -9.37 0.22
C ILE A 69 -14.17 -10.27 -0.77
N THR A 70 -14.25 -9.81 -2.01
CA THR A 70 -14.68 -10.64 -3.15
C THR A 70 -13.42 -11.12 -3.85
N LEU A 71 -13.18 -12.43 -3.81
CA LEU A 71 -12.12 -13.04 -4.62
C LEU A 71 -12.75 -13.42 -5.97
N ARG A 72 -12.14 -12.94 -7.05
CA ARG A 72 -12.48 -13.35 -8.41
C ARG A 72 -11.31 -14.18 -8.95
N GLU A 73 -11.57 -15.41 -9.35
CA GLU A 73 -10.56 -16.21 -10.04
C GLU A 73 -10.31 -15.61 -11.44
N ASP A 74 -9.04 -15.34 -11.77
CA ASP A 74 -8.59 -14.73 -13.05
C ASP A 74 -8.89 -15.59 -14.30
N ASN A 75 -9.48 -16.77 -14.10
CA ASN A 75 -9.76 -17.77 -15.13
C ASN A 75 -11.07 -17.48 -15.89
N ASN A 76 -11.79 -16.40 -15.56
CA ASN A 76 -13.08 -16.00 -16.15
C ASN A 76 -14.18 -17.10 -16.10
N LEU A 77 -14.00 -18.11 -15.24
CA LEU A 77 -14.86 -19.28 -15.08
C LEU A 77 -15.32 -19.49 -13.62
N GLY A 78 -14.87 -18.65 -12.68
CA GLY A 78 -15.20 -18.74 -11.26
C GLY A 78 -16.42 -17.91 -10.86
N THR A 79 -17.20 -18.40 -9.90
CA THR A 79 -18.22 -17.62 -9.19
C THR A 79 -17.56 -16.70 -8.16
N ASP A 80 -18.03 -15.46 -8.06
CA ASP A 80 -17.56 -14.51 -7.05
C ASP A 80 -17.84 -15.08 -5.64
N GLU A 81 -16.80 -15.49 -4.91
CA GLU A 81 -16.92 -15.91 -3.52
C GLU A 81 -16.74 -14.68 -2.62
N THR A 82 -17.78 -14.37 -1.85
CA THR A 82 -17.76 -13.25 -0.89
C THR A 82 -17.39 -13.77 0.48
N PHE A 83 -16.20 -13.40 0.96
CA PHE A 83 -15.74 -13.73 2.29
C PHE A 83 -16.05 -12.59 3.25
N ARG A 84 -16.61 -12.94 4.41
CA ARG A 84 -16.68 -12.02 5.54
C ARG A 84 -15.33 -12.08 6.25
N VAL A 85 -14.56 -11.01 6.16
CA VAL A 85 -13.33 -10.86 6.92
C VAL A 85 -13.73 -10.70 8.38
N THR A 86 -13.19 -11.54 9.26
CA THR A 86 -13.45 -11.49 10.69
C THR A 86 -12.34 -10.77 11.46
N GLN A 87 -11.17 -10.59 10.82
CA GLN A 87 -10.00 -9.93 11.39
C GLN A 87 -9.07 -9.49 10.25
N LEU A 88 -8.57 -8.26 10.29
CA LEU A 88 -7.53 -7.76 9.37
C LEU A 88 -6.17 -7.70 10.07
N GLU A 89 -5.22 -8.54 9.67
CA GLU A 89 -3.86 -8.52 10.23
C GLU A 89 -2.96 -7.51 9.49
N LEU A 90 -2.66 -6.40 10.16
CA LEU A 90 -1.72 -5.36 9.70
C LEU A 90 -0.40 -5.47 10.46
N ASN A 91 0.71 -5.77 9.77
CA ASN A 91 2.05 -5.81 10.37
C ASN A 91 2.77 -4.47 10.17
N LEU A 92 3.27 -3.91 11.28
CA LEU A 92 3.90 -2.58 11.41
C LEU A 92 5.40 -2.62 11.72
#